data_AF-A0A428Z1B7-F1
#
_entry.id   AF-A0A428Z1B7-F1
#
_cell.length_a   1.000
_cell.length_b   1.000
_cell.length_c   1.000
_cell.angle_alpha   90.00
_cell.angle_beta   90.00
_cell.angle_gamma   90.00
#
_symmetry.space_group_name_H-M   'P 1'
#
loop_
_entity.id
_entity.type
_entity.pdbx_description
1 polymer ?
#
loop_
_entity_poly.entity_id
_entity_poly.type
_entity_poly.pdbx_seq_one_letter_code
_entity_poly.pdbx_strand_id
1 'polypeptide(L)'
;MGRRLRDGREVLVVHGEHGEVRVPLEIAASYRARTKGLLGRDGVDGAMLLTPAGSVHTFRMRMPIDVAYLDRGLRVIAVRTMAPGRLGLPRLRSRH
;
A
#
# COMPACT_ATOMS: atom_id res chain seq x y z
N MET A 1 -1.67 16.67 14.68
CA MET A 1 -2.03 15.32 15.17
C MET A 1 -2.47 14.45 14.01
N GLY A 2 -1.68 13.45 13.60
CA GLY A 2 -2.12 12.47 12.60
C GLY A 2 -3.04 11.44 13.23
N ARG A 3 -4.22 11.17 12.62
CA ARG A 3 -5.08 10.05 13.03
C ARG A 3 -4.25 8.77 13.02
N ARG A 4 -4.20 8.05 14.14
CA ARG A 4 -3.56 6.74 14.19
C ARG A 4 -4.43 5.77 13.42
N LEU A 5 -3.97 5.39 12.23
CA LEU A 5 -4.64 4.37 11.41
C LEU A 5 -4.67 3.04 12.17
N ARG A 6 -5.76 2.29 12.00
CA ARG A 6 -5.98 0.98 12.61
C ARG A 6 -6.26 -0.03 11.50
N ASP A 7 -6.00 -1.31 11.79
CA ASP A 7 -6.36 -2.38 10.87
C ASP A 7 -7.86 -2.34 10.59
N GLY A 8 -8.25 -2.52 9.33
CA GLY A 8 -9.66 -2.45 8.96
C GLY A 8 -9.90 -2.31 7.46
N ARG A 9 -11.18 -2.20 7.09
CA ARG A 9 -11.63 -1.92 5.73
C ARG A 9 -12.22 -0.53 5.68
N GLU A 10 -11.84 0.23 4.68
CA GLU A 10 -12.23 1.62 4.44
C GLU A 10 -12.42 1.83 2.93
N VAL A 11 -12.65 3.07 2.52
CA VAL A 11 -12.65 3.48 1.11
C VAL A 11 -11.46 4.41 0.87
N LEU A 12 -10.63 4.08 -0.11
CA LEU A 12 -9.61 4.99 -0.64
C LEU A 12 -10.28 5.88 -1.68
N VAL A 13 -10.14 7.19 -1.47
CA VAL A 13 -10.58 8.22 -2.40
C VAL A 13 -9.34 8.76 -3.10
N VAL A 14 -9.27 8.59 -4.42
CA VAL A 14 -8.19 9.11 -5.27
C VAL A 14 -8.75 10.29 -6.06
N HIS A 15 -8.13 11.46 -5.88
CA HIS A 15 -8.45 12.66 -6.65
C HIS A 15 -7.48 12.79 -7.83
N GLY A 16 -8.00 12.90 -9.04
CA GLY A 16 -7.20 13.13 -10.25
C GLY A 16 -7.88 14.10 -11.21
N GLU A 17 -7.22 14.39 -12.33
CA GLU A 17 -7.74 15.33 -13.35
C GLU A 17 -9.09 14.88 -13.94
N HIS A 18 -9.33 13.57 -13.98
CA HIS A 18 -10.58 12.97 -14.47
C HIS A 18 -11.65 12.81 -13.37
N GLY A 19 -11.45 13.40 -12.19
CA GLY A 19 -12.40 13.36 -11.09
C GLY A 19 -11.98 12.44 -9.94
N GLU A 20 -12.96 12.12 -9.08
CA GLU A 20 -12.78 11.28 -7.90
C GLU A 20 -13.03 9.80 -8.24
N VAL A 21 -12.11 8.92 -7.83
CA VAL A 21 -12.28 7.47 -7.88
C VAL A 21 -12.30 6.91 -6.45
N ARG A 22 -13.28 6.05 -6.17
CA ARG A 22 -13.46 5.40 -4.87
C ARG A 22 -13.18 3.92 -5.00
N VAL A 23 -12.19 3.40 -4.27
CA VAL A 23 -11.81 1.98 -4.28
C VAL A 23 -11.84 1.39 -2.87
N PRO A 24 -12.20 0.11 -2.70
CA PRO A 24 -12.06 -0.55 -1.41
C PRO A 24 -10.61 -0.49 -0.91
N LEU A 25 -10.43 -0.24 0.38
CA LEU A 25 -9.12 -0.11 1.00
C LEU A 25 -9.03 -1.03 2.22
N GLU A 26 -8.00 -1.88 2.25
CA GLU A 26 -7.62 -2.62 3.46
C GLU A 26 -6.43 -1.92 4.13
N ILE A 27 -6.59 -1.49 5.38
CA ILE A 27 -5.52 -0.85 6.15
C ILE A 27 -4.80 -1.92 6.97
N ALA A 28 -3.47 -1.96 6.84
CA ALA A 28 -2.57 -2.79 7.63
C ALA A 28 -1.63 -1.89 8.46
N ALA A 29 -2.08 -1.57 9.67
CA ALA A 29 -1.41 -0.71 10.65
C ALA A 29 -0.73 -1.47 11.79
N SER A 30 -1.12 -2.73 12.07
CA SER A 30 -0.41 -3.59 13.01
C SER A 30 0.81 -4.23 12.35
N TYR A 31 1.80 -4.58 13.19
CA TYR A 31 3.02 -5.24 12.70
C TYR A 31 2.69 -6.54 11.95
N ARG A 32 1.77 -7.36 12.49
CA ARG A 32 1.34 -8.62 11.87
C ARG A 32 0.62 -8.41 10.55
N ALA A 33 -0.27 -7.40 10.47
CA ALA A 33 -0.95 -7.09 9.22
C ALA A 33 0.04 -6.62 8.15
N ARG A 34 1.01 -5.78 8.50
CA ARG A 34 2.05 -5.29 7.58
C ARG A 34 2.95 -6.38 7.04
N THR A 35 3.47 -7.25 7.91
CA THR A 35 4.39 -8.33 7.48
C THR A 35 3.67 -9.41 6.67
N LYS A 36 2.37 -9.61 6.91
CA LYS A 36 1.53 -10.47 6.06
C LYS A 36 1.26 -9.82 4.71
N GLY A 37 0.82 -8.57 4.69
CA GLY A 37 0.40 -7.87 3.48
C GLY A 37 -0.54 -8.74 2.61
N LEU A 38 -0.17 -8.88 1.34
CA LEU A 38 -0.89 -9.68 0.34
C LEU A 38 -0.36 -11.13 0.21
N LEU A 39 0.45 -11.62 1.14
CA LEU A 39 0.95 -12.99 1.10
C LEU A 39 -0.19 -14.02 1.10
N GLY A 40 -0.06 -15.01 0.21
CA GLY A 40 -1.05 -16.07 0.04
C GLY A 40 -2.34 -15.65 -0.66
N ARG A 41 -2.43 -14.41 -1.18
CA ARG A 41 -3.55 -13.95 -2.01
C ARG A 41 -3.19 -14.07 -3.49
N ASP A 42 -4.21 -14.36 -4.29
CA ASP A 42 -4.14 -14.38 -5.76
C ASP A 42 -4.70 -13.07 -6.38
N GLY A 43 -5.20 -12.16 -5.54
CA GLY A 43 -5.85 -10.91 -5.93
C GLY A 43 -6.02 -9.94 -4.75
N VAL A 44 -6.37 -8.70 -5.07
CA VAL A 44 -6.88 -7.70 -4.10
C VAL A 44 -8.00 -6.92 -4.76
N ASP A 45 -9.17 -6.88 -4.11
CA ASP A 45 -10.27 -6.04 -4.53
C ASP A 45 -10.00 -4.60 -4.05
N GLY A 46 -9.41 -3.79 -4.92
CA GLY A 46 -9.00 -2.42 -4.61
C GLY A 46 -7.54 -2.31 -4.17
N ALA A 47 -7.29 -1.75 -2.99
CA ALA A 47 -5.95 -1.42 -2.52
C ALA A 47 -5.69 -1.89 -1.08
N MET A 48 -4.41 -2.06 -0.73
CA MET A 48 -3.97 -2.25 0.65
C MET A 48 -3.00 -1.14 1.05
N LEU A 49 -3.28 -0.46 2.17
CA LEU A 49 -2.39 0.53 2.75
C LEU A 49 -1.54 -0.10 3.85
N LEU A 50 -0.24 -0.22 3.62
CA LEU A 50 0.73 -0.58 4.64
C LEU A 50 1.14 0.68 5.41
N THR A 51 1.01 0.70 6.73
CA THR A 51 1.35 1.91 7.49
C THR A 51 1.93 1.63 8.89
N PRO A 52 3.04 2.26 9.29
CA PRO A 52 3.99 2.93 8.40
C PRO A 52 4.73 1.93 7.49
N ALA A 53 5.12 2.37 6.29
CA ALA A 53 5.96 1.60 5.38
C ALA A 53 6.89 2.51 4.56
N GLY A 54 8.15 2.09 4.43
CA GLY A 54 9.17 2.78 3.63
C GLY A 54 9.73 1.94 2.47
N SER A 55 9.40 0.66 2.45
CA SER A 55 9.84 -0.36 1.50
C SER A 55 8.79 -1.48 1.49
N VAL A 56 8.69 -2.17 0.36
CA VAL A 56 7.80 -3.31 0.17
C VAL A 56 8.61 -4.43 -0.49
N HIS A 57 8.30 -5.67 -0.15
CA HIS A 57 8.79 -6.83 -0.87
C HIS A 57 7.62 -7.62 -1.46
N THR A 58 7.90 -8.41 -2.49
CA THR A 58 6.95 -9.33 -3.12
C THR A 58 7.40 -10.78 -3.01
N PHE A 59 8.31 -11.10 -2.09
CA PHE A 59 8.70 -12.49 -1.80
C PHE A 59 7.50 -13.36 -1.48
N ARG A 60 7.44 -14.57 -2.06
CA ARG A 60 6.35 -15.55 -1.88
C ARG A 60 4.95 -15.04 -2.23
N MET A 61 4.83 -13.90 -2.92
CA MET A 61 3.58 -13.48 -3.55
C MET A 61 3.35 -14.26 -4.85
N ARG A 62 2.10 -14.34 -5.28
CA ARG A 62 1.68 -15.07 -6.48
C ARG A 62 1.32 -14.18 -7.66
N MET A 63 1.18 -12.88 -7.44
CA MET A 63 0.81 -11.89 -8.45
C MET A 63 1.76 -10.67 -8.42
N PRO A 64 1.96 -10.00 -9.57
CA PRO A 64 2.57 -8.68 -9.57
C PRO A 64 1.65 -7.66 -8.90
N ILE A 65 2.23 -6.61 -8.33
CA ILE A 65 1.48 -5.50 -7.74
C ILE A 65 2.06 -4.16 -8.15
N ASP A 66 1.20 -3.16 -8.26
CA ASP A 66 1.61 -1.77 -8.34
C ASP A 66 1.75 -1.18 -6.93
N VAL A 67 2.93 -0.66 -6.63
CA VAL A 67 3.25 -0.05 -5.34
C VAL A 67 3.31 1.46 -5.51
N ALA A 68 2.35 2.16 -4.89
CA ALA A 68 2.40 3.61 -4.72
C ALA A 68 3.03 3.93 -3.36
N TYR A 69 4.21 4.56 -3.37
CA TYR A 69 4.88 5.05 -2.18
C TYR A 69 4.27 6.39 -1.77
N LEU A 70 3.86 6.54 -0.51
CA LEU A 70 3.17 7.74 -0.03
C LEU A 70 4.01 8.51 1.00
N ASP A 71 4.02 9.83 0.91
CA ASP A 71 4.57 10.69 1.98
C ASP A 71 3.65 10.76 3.21
N ARG A 72 4.05 11.51 4.24
CA ARG A 72 3.26 11.71 5.48
C ARG A 72 1.88 12.34 5.27
N GLY A 73 1.67 13.00 4.13
CA GLY A 73 0.43 13.64 3.73
C GLY A 73 -0.42 12.77 2.80
N LEU A 74 -0.10 11.48 2.68
CA LEU A 74 -0.74 10.53 1.77
C LEU A 74 -0.64 10.92 0.29
N ARG A 75 0.43 11.64 -0.08
CA ARG A 75 0.71 11.98 -1.49
C ARG A 75 1.62 10.94 -2.12
N VAL A 76 1.26 10.51 -3.32
CA VAL A 76 2.08 9.59 -4.11
C VAL A 76 3.38 10.28 -4.52
N ILE A 77 4.51 9.70 -4.12
CA ILE A 77 5.86 10.19 -4.47
C ILE A 77 6.59 9.30 -5.47
N ALA A 78 6.13 8.05 -5.63
CA ALA A 78 6.62 7.13 -6.65
C ALA A 78 5.61 6.01 -6.88
N VAL A 79 5.53 5.51 -8.11
CA VAL A 79 4.75 4.32 -8.46
C VAL A 79 5.67 3.30 -9.12
N ARG A 80 5.54 2.02 -8.76
CA ARG A 80 6.30 0.95 -9.39
C ARG A 80 5.53 -0.36 -9.43
N THR A 81 5.46 -0.96 -10.60
CA THR A 81 5.04 -2.35 -10.77
C THR A 81 6.16 -3.28 -10.31
N MET A 82 5.83 -4.22 -9.42
CA MET A 82 6.75 -5.20 -8.85
C MET A 82 6.26 -6.62 -9.15
N ALA A 83 7.05 -7.38 -9.91
CA ALA A 83 6.83 -8.81 -10.10
C ALA A 83 7.04 -9.60 -8.79
N PRO A 84 6.49 -10.81 -8.64
CA PRO A 84 6.80 -11.70 -7.53
C PRO A 84 8.30 -11.91 -7.31
N GLY A 85 8.70 -12.07 -6.04
CA GLY A 85 10.10 -12.35 -5.68
C GLY A 85 11.05 -11.16 -5.87
N ARG A 86 10.60 -9.93 -5.59
CA ARG A 86 11.41 -8.71 -5.66
C ARG A 86 11.46 -7.99 -4.31
N LEU A 87 12.52 -7.21 -4.12
CA LEU A 87 12.68 -6.30 -2.98
C LEU A 87 12.70 -4.87 -3.51
N GLY A 88 11.80 -4.02 -3.01
CA GLY A 88 11.77 -2.61 -3.32
C GLY A 88 12.79 -1.86 -2.46
N LEU A 89 13.69 -1.10 -3.08
CA LEU A 89 14.61 -0.25 -2.32
C LEU A 89 13.83 0.75 -1.45
N PRO A 90 14.27 0.99 -0.20
CA PRO A 90 13.62 1.96 0.66
C PRO A 90 13.54 3.35 0.03
N ARG A 91 12.37 3.98 0.15
CA ARG A 91 12.13 5.36 -0.24
C ARG A 91 12.10 6.22 1.02
N LEU A 92 13.16 6.98 1.28
CA LEU A 92 13.35 7.73 2.53
C LEU A 92 12.20 8.69 2.87
N ARG A 93 11.51 9.23 1.87
CA ARG A 93 10.37 10.13 2.04
C ARG A 93 9.04 9.40 2.21
N SER A 94 8.98 8.10 1.92
CA SER A 94 7.78 7.28 2.09
C SER A 94 7.53 7.05 3.58
N ARG A 95 6.28 7.20 3.97
CA ARG A 95 5.78 6.95 5.32
C ARG A 95 4.66 5.91 5.32
N HIS A 96 4.03 5.70 4.16
CA HIS A 96 3.05 4.64 3.92
C HIS A 96 3.36 3.98 2.57
#